data_AF-A0A6J2IZF8-F1
#
_entry.id   AF-A0A6J2IZF8-F1
#
_cell.length_a   1.000
_cell.length_b   1.000
_cell.length_c   1.000
_cell.angle_alpha   90.00
_cell.angle_beta   90.00
_cell.angle_gamma   90.00
#
_symmetry.space_group_name_H-M   'P 1'
#
loop_
_entity.id
_entity.type
_entity.pdbx_description
1 polymer ?
#
loop_
_entity_poly.entity_id
_entity_poly.type
_entity_poly.pdbx_seq_one_letter_code
_entity_poly.pdbx_strand_id
1 'polypeptide(L)'
;MLTEDNETLVEFAVGGLCNLCLDKTNKEYILEANGVEAIINCLSSPNEETVVSAVTTLMFLTTPQSRHQTTALPVVECMLRFSLSANKRLSNLATLFLEDYCSPPQVEEARNLSKHTAVGIPLPKD
;
A
#
# COMPACT_ATOMS: atom_id res chain seq x y z
N MET A 1 -9.40 -10.34 10.97
CA MET A 1 -10.07 -9.20 10.31
C MET A 1 -9.43 -8.79 8.99
N LEU A 2 -8.16 -8.38 8.91
CA LEU A 2 -7.51 -8.10 7.61
C LEU A 2 -7.13 -9.36 6.81
N THR A 3 -7.15 -10.52 7.46
CA THR A 3 -6.85 -11.84 6.87
C THR A 3 -8.11 -12.69 6.72
N GLU A 4 -9.31 -12.09 6.81
CA GLU A 4 -10.56 -12.83 6.61
C GLU A 4 -10.82 -13.01 5.12
N ASP A 5 -11.56 -14.06 4.76
CA ASP A 5 -12.00 -14.28 3.39
C ASP A 5 -13.12 -13.31 2.95
N ASN A 6 -13.75 -12.63 3.91
CA ASN A 6 -14.83 -11.69 3.62
C ASN A 6 -14.26 -10.33 3.19
N GLU A 7 -14.28 -10.09 1.88
CA GLU A 7 -13.77 -8.86 1.25
C GLU A 7 -14.40 -7.59 1.85
N THR A 8 -15.69 -7.61 2.18
CA THR A 8 -16.38 -6.46 2.81
C THR A 8 -15.84 -6.16 4.21
N LEU A 9 -15.54 -7.19 5.01
CA LEU A 9 -14.93 -6.99 6.33
C LEU A 9 -13.50 -6.47 6.21
N VAL A 10 -12.73 -6.96 5.24
CA VAL A 10 -11.38 -6.47 4.96
C VAL A 10 -11.42 -5.00 4.54
N GLU A 11 -12.31 -4.63 3.63
CA GLU A 11 -12.51 -3.24 3.18
C GLU A 11 -12.83 -2.31 4.36
N PHE A 12 -13.81 -2.66 5.19
CA PHE A 12 -14.17 -1.84 6.34
C PHE A 12 -13.06 -1.79 7.40
N ALA A 13 -12.32 -2.89 7.60
CA ALA A 13 -11.20 -2.92 8.53
C ALA A 13 -10.07 -1.99 8.08
N VAL A 14 -9.65 -2.04 6.80
CA VAL A 14 -8.59 -1.16 6.29
C VAL A 14 -9.06 0.29 6.23
N GLY A 15 -10.31 0.55 5.84
CA GLY A 15 -10.88 1.90 5.86
C GLY A 15 -10.94 2.49 7.27
N GLY A 16 -11.28 1.66 8.27
CA GLY A 16 -11.22 2.03 9.69
C GLY A 16 -9.80 2.39 10.13
N LEU A 17 -8.81 1.55 9.81
CA LEU A 17 -7.40 1.81 10.14
C LEU A 17 -6.86 3.07 9.46
N CYS A 18 -7.23 3.30 8.20
CA CYS A 18 -6.86 4.50 7.45
C CYS A 18 -7.29 5.78 8.18
N ASN A 19 -8.51 5.79 8.74
CA ASN A 19 -9.02 6.91 9.52
C ASN A 19 -8.35 7.01 10.90
N LEU A 20 -8.16 5.88 11.58
CA LEU A 20 -7.60 5.86 12.94
C LEU A 20 -6.13 6.25 12.99
N CYS A 21 -5.33 5.88 11.98
CA CYS A 21 -3.89 6.13 11.98
C CYS A 21 -3.49 7.61 11.84
N LEU A 22 -4.45 8.52 11.66
CA LEU A 22 -4.22 9.96 11.76
C LEU A 22 -4.02 10.42 13.21
N ASP A 23 -4.58 9.70 14.19
CA ASP A 23 -4.26 9.90 15.59
C ASP A 23 -2.90 9.28 15.94
N LYS A 24 -2.09 10.00 16.71
CA LYS A 24 -0.74 9.57 17.06
C LYS A 24 -0.71 8.28 17.89
N THR A 25 -1.61 8.17 18.86
CA THR A 25 -1.66 7.02 19.76
C THR A 25 -2.10 5.77 19.00
N ASN A 26 -3.13 5.90 18.17
CA ASN A 26 -3.58 4.79 17.32
C ASN A 26 -2.51 4.38 16.30
N LYS A 27 -1.79 5.34 15.72
CA LYS A 27 -0.66 5.06 14.83
C LYS A 27 0.41 4.22 15.53
N GLU A 28 0.82 4.62 16.73
CA GLU A 28 1.80 3.88 17.52
C GLU A 28 1.31 2.44 17.80
N TYR A 29 0.06 2.26 18.23
CA TYR A 29 -0.52 0.93 18.43
C TYR A 29 -0.55 0.08 17.15
N ILE A 30 -0.87 0.67 15.99
CA ILE A 30 -0.87 -0.05 14.71
C ILE A 30 0.54 -0.53 14.37
N LEU A 31 1.56 0.31 14.57
CA LEU A 31 2.95 -0.04 14.31
C LEU A 31 3.43 -1.16 15.25
N GLU A 32 3.13 -1.06 16.55
CA GLU A 32 3.49 -2.07 17.54
C GLU A 32 2.81 -3.42 17.30
N ALA A 33 1.60 -3.42 16.73
CA ALA A 33 0.85 -4.62 16.40
C ALA A 33 1.25 -5.28 15.07
N ASN A 34 2.41 -4.94 14.49
CA ASN A 34 2.84 -5.38 13.16
C ASN A 34 1.81 -5.04 12.05
N GLY A 35 1.04 -3.96 12.22
CA GLY A 35 -0.03 -3.59 11.31
C GLY A 35 0.45 -3.30 9.88
N VAL A 36 1.69 -2.83 9.71
CA VAL A 36 2.26 -2.52 8.39
C VAL A 36 2.24 -3.74 7.47
N GLU A 37 2.63 -4.92 7.95
CA GLU A 37 2.63 -6.15 7.15
C GLU A 37 1.20 -6.53 6.71
N ALA A 38 0.24 -6.42 7.63
CA ALA A 38 -1.16 -6.69 7.31
C ALA A 38 -1.74 -5.71 6.27
N ILE A 39 -1.35 -4.42 6.33
CA ILE A 39 -1.74 -3.43 5.33
C ILE A 39 -1.06 -3.69 3.97
N ILE A 40 0.20 -4.12 3.96
CA ILE A 40 0.90 -4.48 2.71
C ILE A 40 0.17 -5.62 2.00
N ASN A 41 -0.30 -6.64 2.74
CA ASN A 41 -1.07 -7.74 2.16
C ASN A 41 -2.36 -7.26 1.47
N CYS A 42 -2.98 -6.20 1.98
CA CYS A 42 -4.19 -5.61 1.39
C CYS A 42 -3.93 -4.96 0.02
N LEU A 43 -2.69 -4.67 -0.37
CA LEU A 43 -2.36 -4.19 -1.71
C LEU A 43 -2.64 -5.23 -2.80
N SER A 44 -2.70 -6.51 -2.45
CA SER A 44 -3.04 -7.59 -3.39
C SER A 44 -4.54 -7.86 -3.50
N SER A 45 -5.38 -7.04 -2.85
CA SER A 45 -6.82 -7.22 -2.86
C SER A 45 -7.41 -7.02 -4.27
N PRO A 46 -8.39 -7.83 -4.68
CA PRO A 46 -9.13 -7.58 -5.93
C PRO A 46 -10.06 -6.36 -5.83
N ASN A 47 -10.34 -5.88 -4.61
CA ASN A 47 -11.21 -4.73 -4.36
C ASN A 47 -10.39 -3.42 -4.36
N GLU A 48 -10.67 -2.55 -5.33
CA GLU A 48 -9.97 -1.27 -5.49
C GLU A 48 -10.05 -0.35 -4.28
N GLU A 49 -11.19 -0.30 -3.58
CA GLU A 49 -11.35 0.53 -2.39
C GLU A 49 -10.45 0.05 -1.25
N THR A 50 -10.25 -1.27 -1.15
CA THR A 50 -9.28 -1.86 -0.21
C THR A 50 -7.86 -1.44 -0.56
N VAL A 51 -7.48 -1.51 -1.85
CA VAL A 51 -6.14 -1.12 -2.31
C VAL A 51 -5.90 0.37 -2.08
N VAL A 52 -6.85 1.24 -2.44
CA VAL A 52 -6.74 2.69 -2.21
C VAL A 52 -6.59 3.01 -0.73
N SER A 53 -7.39 2.38 0.13
CA SER A 53 -7.29 2.56 1.58
C SER A 53 -5.94 2.05 2.11
N ALA A 54 -5.43 0.93 1.59
CA ALA A 54 -4.14 0.38 1.97
C ALA A 54 -2.98 1.32 1.58
N VAL A 55 -2.95 1.82 0.35
CA VAL A 55 -1.94 2.79 -0.12
C VAL A 55 -1.93 4.02 0.78
N THR A 56 -3.11 4.58 1.03
CA THR A 56 -3.26 5.78 1.88
C THR A 56 -2.82 5.51 3.32
N THR A 57 -3.18 4.35 3.87
CA THR A 57 -2.74 3.95 5.21
C THR A 57 -1.22 3.81 5.29
N LEU A 58 -0.56 3.25 4.27
CA LEU A 58 0.91 3.17 4.23
C LEU A 58 1.56 4.56 4.19
N MET A 59 0.99 5.53 3.47
CA MET A 59 1.46 6.92 3.49
C MET A 59 1.42 7.49 4.92
N PHE A 60 0.31 7.30 5.63
CA PHE A 60 0.14 7.80 6.99
C PHE A 60 0.99 7.05 8.03
N LEU A 61 1.20 5.75 7.83
CA LEU A 61 2.04 4.93 8.67
C LEU A 61 3.53 5.10 8.37
N THR A 62 3.94 5.83 7.31
CA THR A 62 5.36 6.05 7.01
C THR A 62 5.98 7.05 7.99
N THR A 63 6.73 6.51 8.95
CA THR A 63 7.48 7.24 9.98
C THR A 63 8.96 6.87 9.88
N PRO A 64 9.89 7.57 10.56
CA PRO A 64 11.28 7.15 10.60
C PRO A 64 11.47 5.67 11.02
N GLN A 65 10.63 5.16 11.91
CA GLN A 65 10.69 3.80 12.43
C GLN A 65 10.18 2.76 11.41
N SER A 66 9.12 3.07 10.68
CA SER A 66 8.42 2.13 9.79
C SER A 66 8.77 2.28 8.32
N ARG A 67 9.48 3.34 7.92
CA ARG A 67 9.81 3.63 6.50
C ARG A 67 10.43 2.45 5.78
N HIS A 68 11.35 1.73 6.43
CA HIS A 68 11.99 0.56 5.84
C HIS A 68 11.01 -0.55 5.43
N GLN A 69 9.88 -0.68 6.13
CA GLN A 69 8.81 -1.63 5.80
C GLN A 69 7.83 -1.02 4.79
N THR A 70 7.37 0.21 5.02
CA THR A 70 6.36 0.85 4.15
C THR A 70 6.90 1.14 2.75
N THR A 71 8.21 1.34 2.60
CA THR A 71 8.88 1.53 1.30
C THR A 71 9.74 0.32 0.92
N ALA A 72 9.40 -0.87 1.43
CA ALA A 72 10.08 -2.10 1.01
C ALA A 72 9.90 -2.32 -0.50
N LEU A 73 10.88 -2.96 -1.13
CA LEU A 73 10.93 -3.10 -2.59
C LEU A 73 9.63 -3.65 -3.22
N PRO A 74 8.96 -4.69 -2.65
CA PRO A 74 7.68 -5.16 -3.18
C PRO A 74 6.56 -4.11 -3.14
N VAL A 75 6.58 -3.22 -2.14
CA VAL A 75 5.61 -2.12 -2.05
C VAL A 75 5.87 -1.11 -3.16
N VAL A 76 7.14 -0.75 -3.38
CA VAL A 76 7.53 0.17 -4.47
C VAL A 76 7.14 -0.40 -5.84
N GLU A 77 7.31 -1.70 -6.06
CA GLU A 77 6.83 -2.38 -7.27
C GLU A 77 5.30 -2.29 -7.43
N CYS A 78 4.55 -2.47 -6.35
CA CYS A 78 3.09 -2.30 -6.37
C CYS A 78 2.72 -0.85 -6.76
N MET A 79 3.36 0.15 -6.18
CA MET A 79 3.09 1.56 -6.51
C MET A 79 3.44 1.89 -7.97
N LEU A 80 4.52 1.31 -8.51
CA LEU A 80 4.86 1.45 -9.93
C LEU A 80 3.80 0.83 -10.86
N ARG A 81 3.17 -0.28 -10.44
CA ARG A 81 2.06 -0.88 -11.21
C ARG A 81 0.79 -0.05 -11.07
N PHE A 82 0.45 0.39 -9.85
CA PHE A 82 -0.75 1.17 -9.56
C PHE A 82 -0.72 2.56 -10.20
N SER A 83 0.45 3.18 -10.38
CA SER A 83 0.57 4.45 -11.11
C SER A 83 0.16 4.35 -12.59
N LEU A 84 0.08 3.13 -13.14
CA LEU A 84 -0.39 2.85 -14.50
C LEU A 84 -1.87 2.45 -14.55
N SER A 85 -2.58 2.40 -13.42
CA SER A 85 -4.00 2.02 -13.37
C SER A 85 -4.89 3.01 -14.12
N ALA A 86 -6.00 2.51 -14.68
CA ALA A 86 -7.05 3.35 -15.25
C ALA A 86 -7.79 4.16 -14.16
N ASN A 87 -7.87 3.62 -12.94
CA ASN A 87 -8.43 4.33 -11.80
C ASN A 87 -7.53 5.52 -11.42
N LYS A 88 -8.01 6.73 -11.72
CA LYS A 88 -7.27 7.98 -11.48
C LYS A 88 -6.95 8.24 -10.03
N ARG A 89 -7.80 7.82 -9.09
CA ARG A 89 -7.54 8.00 -7.66
C ARG A 89 -6.36 7.12 -7.24
N LEU A 90 -6.38 5.84 -7.62
CA LEU A 90 -5.30 4.91 -7.33
C LEU A 90 -3.99 5.33 -8.02
N SER A 91 -4.03 5.70 -9.30
CA SER A 91 -2.83 6.11 -10.05
C SER A 91 -2.18 7.35 -9.44
N ASN A 92 -2.98 8.33 -9.03
CA ASN A 92 -2.48 9.55 -8.41
C ASN A 92 -1.88 9.28 -7.03
N LEU A 93 -2.55 8.51 -6.18
CA LEU A 93 -2.02 8.13 -4.86
C LEU A 93 -0.71 7.36 -4.97
N ALA A 94 -0.62 6.40 -5.88
CA ALA A 94 0.60 5.65 -6.11
C ALA A 94 1.75 6.53 -6.63
N THR A 95 1.44 7.50 -7.50
CA THR A 95 2.43 8.46 -8.00
C THR A 95 2.95 9.35 -6.86
N LEU A 96 2.05 9.91 -6.04
CA LEU A 96 2.43 10.69 -4.85
C LEU A 96 3.25 9.85 -3.87
N PHE A 97 2.88 8.58 -3.66
CA PHE A 97 3.65 7.67 -2.81
C PHE A 97 5.11 7.56 -3.27
N LEU A 98 5.31 7.32 -4.57
CA LEU A 98 6.64 7.18 -5.18
C LEU A 98 7.45 8.48 -5.07
N GLU A 99 6.82 9.64 -5.22
CA GLU A 99 7.48 10.95 -5.19
C GLU A 99 7.86 11.38 -3.77
N ASP A 100 6.96 11.18 -2.79
CA ASP A 100 7.11 11.73 -1.43
C ASP A 100 7.85 10.78 -0.47
N TYR A 101 7.79 9.47 -0.70
CA TYR A 101 8.26 8.48 0.28
C TYR A 101 9.43 7.62 -0.22
N CYS A 102 9.60 7.45 -1.53
CA CYS A 102 10.64 6.61 -2.10
C CYS A 102 11.83 7.42 -2.63
N SER A 103 13.04 6.86 -2.56
CA SER A 103 14.22 7.48 -3.19
C SER A 103 14.34 7.08 -4.66
N PRO A 104 14.94 7.93 -5.54
CA PRO A 104 15.13 7.59 -6.94
C PRO A 104 15.85 6.26 -7.19
N PRO A 105 16.91 5.88 -6.43
CA PRO A 105 17.55 4.57 -6.58
C PRO A 105 16.59 3.40 -6.30
N GLN A 106 15.76 3.49 -5.26
CA GLN A 106 14.78 2.45 -4.92
C GLN A 106 13.73 2.30 -6.03
N VAL A 107 13.26 3.41 -6.58
CA VAL A 107 12.28 3.40 -7.69
C VAL A 107 12.88 2.78 -8.94
N GLU A 108 14.14 3.09 -9.26
CA GLU A 108 14.83 2.51 -10.41
C GLU A 108 15.13 1.02 -10.23
N GLU A 109 15.51 0.60 -9.02
CA GLU A 109 15.68 -0.81 -8.67
C GLU A 109 14.37 -1.60 -8.88
N ALA A 110 13.25 -1.13 -8.32
CA ALA A 110 11.94 -1.75 -8.47
C ALA A 110 11.47 -1.80 -9.94
N ARG A 111 11.76 -0.73 -10.70
CA ARG A 111 11.43 -0.66 -12.13
C ARG A 111 12.19 -1.71 -12.94
N ASN A 112 13.45 -1.97 -12.61
CA ASN A 112 14.26 -2.94 -13.32
C ASN A 112 13.87 -4.38 -12.98
N LEU A 113 13.51 -4.65 -11.73
CA LEU A 113 12.93 -5.95 -11.34
C LEU A 113 11.62 -6.21 -12.08
N SER A 114 10.70 -5.26 -12.11
CA SER A 114 9.41 -5.41 -12.81
C SER A 114 9.54 -5.68 -14.32
N LYS A 115 10.63 -5.23 -14.96
CA LYS A 115 10.95 -5.58 -16.36
C LYS A 115 11.41 -7.05 -16.52
N HIS A 116 11.97 -7.65 -15.47
CA HIS A 116 12.48 -9.01 -15.45
C HIS A 116 11.46 -10.03 -14.89
N THR A 117 10.59 -9.62 -13.97
CA THR A 117 9.47 -10.40 -13.43
C THR A 117 8.15 -9.90 -14.02
N ALA A 118 7.83 -10.35 -15.23
CA ALA A 118 6.45 -10.33 -15.73
C ALA A 118 5.58 -11.28 -14.88
N VAL A 119 5.22 -10.90 -13.66
CA VAL A 119 4.52 -11.76 -12.71
C VAL A 119 3.21 -11.12 -12.25
N GLY A 120 2.14 -11.48 -12.96
CA GLY A 120 1.10 -12.36 -12.41
C GLY A 120 0.08 -11.80 -11.40
N ILE A 121 0.15 -10.55 -10.97
CA ILE A 121 -0.93 -9.94 -10.17
C ILE A 121 -1.84 -9.17 -11.12
N PRO A 122 -3.10 -9.62 -11.34
CA PRO A 122 -4.03 -8.91 -12.20
C PRO A 122 -4.31 -7.53 -11.63
N LEU A 123 -4.41 -6.52 -12.51
CA LEU A 123 -4.99 -5.24 -12.14
C LEU A 123 -6.39 -5.50 -11.58
N PRO A 124 -6.82 -4.79 -10.52
CA PRO A 124 -8.21 -4.80 -10.09
C PRO A 124 -9.13 -4.49 -11.28
N LYS A 125 -10.29 -5.13 -11.33
CA LYS A 125 -11.23 -4.97 -12.44
C LYS A 125 -12.09 -3.72 -12.20
N ASP A 126 -12.32 -2.97 -13.27
CA ASP A 126 -13.16 -1.77 -13.36
C ASP A 126 -14.55 -1.94 -12.70
#